data_AF-A0A1C4RE87-F1
#
_entry.id   AF-A0A1C4RE87-F1
#
_cell.length_a   1.000
_cell.length_b   1.000
_cell.length_c   1.000
_cell.angle_alpha   90.00
_cell.angle_beta   90.00
_cell.angle_gamma   90.00
#
_symmetry.space_group_name_H-M   'P 1'
#
loop_
_entity.id
_entity.type
_entity.pdbx_description
1 polymer ?
#
loop_
_entity_poly.entity_id
_entity_poly.type
_entity_poly.pdbx_seq_one_letter_code
_entity_poly.pdbx_strand_id
1 'polypeptide(L)'
;MSVSTEPTSAEARGSGSAPADRSDAAADPRAAETTGTEALRPHAEDAFAHELAALAAQDDRPRPVRWKLSPWAVATYLLGGTLPDGTVITPKYIGPRRIVEVAVTTLATDRALLLLGVPGTAKTWVSEHLAAAVSGDSTLIVQGTAGTPEEAIRYGWNYARLLAHGPSRDALVPSPVMRAMAEGMTARVEELTRIPADVQDSLITILSEKTLPIPELNAETQAVRGFNLIATANDRDRGVNDLSSALRRRFNTVVLPLPESVEAEVDIVARRVDQIGRSLDLPGVPDGATEIRRVVTVLRELRDGMTSDGRTKLKSPSGTLSTAEAISVVTNGLALAAHFGDGVLRAGDVAAGILGAVVRDPAADRLVWQEYLEAVVRERDGWTDFYRACREVSA
;
A
#
# COMPACT_ATOMS: atom_id res chain seq x y z
N MET A 1 41.22 -54.14 80.34
CA MET A 1 42.27 -53.48 79.54
C MET A 1 41.89 -53.60 78.07
N SER A 2 41.95 -52.48 77.35
CA SER A 2 42.11 -52.36 75.89
C SER A 2 40.89 -52.75 75.02
N VAL A 3 40.10 -51.79 74.53
CA VAL A 3 40.26 -50.87 73.37
C VAL A 3 39.72 -51.48 72.07
N SER A 4 38.78 -50.73 71.45
CA SER A 4 38.33 -50.76 70.04
C SER A 4 37.55 -52.02 69.61
N THR A 5 36.49 -51.98 68.82
CA THR A 5 35.95 -51.02 67.83
C THR A 5 34.50 -51.44 67.57
N GLU A 6 33.64 -50.50 67.19
CA GLU A 6 32.22 -50.73 66.83
C GLU A 6 32.02 -51.89 65.84
N PRO A 7 30.87 -52.58 65.96
CA PRO A 7 29.89 -52.38 64.90
C PRO A 7 28.41 -52.44 65.35
N THR A 8 27.55 -52.00 64.43
CA THR A 8 26.15 -52.45 64.23
C THR A 8 25.04 -51.72 65.01
N SER A 9 24.10 -51.14 64.27
CA SER A 9 22.64 -51.32 64.45
C SER A 9 21.91 -50.47 63.40
N ALA A 10 20.73 -50.80 62.88
CA ALA A 10 19.95 -52.02 62.83
C ALA A 10 18.85 -51.79 61.79
N GLU A 11 18.36 -52.86 61.18
CA GLU A 11 17.24 -52.88 60.24
C GLU A 11 15.89 -52.54 60.88
N ALA A 12 15.01 -52.06 59.99
CA ALA A 12 13.58 -52.33 59.88
C ALA A 12 12.61 -51.79 60.94
N ARG A 13 11.67 -50.97 60.44
CA ARG A 13 10.23 -51.33 60.35
C ARG A 13 9.49 -50.27 59.53
N GLY A 14 8.92 -50.70 58.41
CA GLY A 14 8.03 -49.89 57.59
C GLY A 14 6.57 -49.99 58.03
N SER A 15 5.75 -49.06 57.52
CA SER A 15 4.38 -49.32 57.07
C SER A 15 3.75 -48.06 56.46
N GLY A 16 3.35 -48.17 55.18
CA GLY A 16 2.28 -47.44 54.45
C GLY A 16 2.25 -45.91 54.51
N SER A 17 1.87 -45.17 53.47
CA SER A 17 1.02 -45.47 52.32
C SER A 17 0.98 -44.19 51.47
N ALA A 18 1.40 -44.25 50.20
CA ALA A 18 0.83 -43.50 49.06
C ALA A 18 1.72 -43.68 47.81
N PRO A 19 1.24 -44.38 46.76
CA PRO A 19 1.78 -44.25 45.41
C PRO A 19 0.73 -43.61 44.49
N ALA A 20 1.05 -42.45 43.92
CA ALA A 20 0.50 -41.88 42.70
C ALA A 20 1.24 -40.53 42.52
N ASP A 21 1.66 -40.08 41.34
CA ASP A 21 1.05 -40.34 40.05
C ASP A 21 2.09 -40.08 38.95
N ARG A 22 1.96 -40.81 37.85
CA ARG A 22 2.55 -40.44 36.58
C ARG A 22 1.66 -39.34 36.02
N SER A 23 2.14 -38.11 35.90
CA SER A 23 1.46 -37.13 35.06
C SER A 23 2.44 -36.21 34.34
N ASP A 24 2.25 -36.19 33.03
CA ASP A 24 2.38 -35.07 32.12
C ASP A 24 3.74 -34.37 32.03
N ALA A 25 4.57 -34.93 31.16
CA ALA A 25 5.40 -34.09 30.29
C ALA A 25 4.47 -33.16 29.51
N ALA A 26 4.28 -31.94 30.04
CA ALA A 26 3.54 -30.89 29.38
C ALA A 26 4.25 -30.55 28.07
N ALA A 27 3.72 -31.07 26.96
CA ALA A 27 4.02 -30.57 25.64
C ALA A 27 3.63 -29.09 25.61
N ASP A 28 4.58 -28.24 25.21
CA ASP A 28 4.39 -26.80 25.06
C ASP A 28 3.23 -26.55 24.05
N PRO A 29 2.09 -25.96 24.48
CA PRO A 29 0.94 -25.79 23.61
C PRO A 29 1.09 -24.61 22.63
N ARG A 30 2.31 -24.08 22.44
CA ARG A 30 2.60 -23.04 21.43
C ARG A 30 3.08 -23.60 20.08
N ALA A 31 2.94 -24.90 19.86
CA ALA A 31 2.98 -25.49 18.53
C ALA A 31 1.57 -25.97 18.14
N ALA A 32 0.60 -25.05 18.16
CA ALA A 32 -0.73 -25.27 17.64
C ALA A 32 -1.02 -24.15 16.62
N GLU A 33 -1.05 -24.57 15.36
CA GLU A 33 -1.85 -23.97 14.29
C GLU A 33 -1.79 -22.44 14.19
N THR A 34 -0.90 -21.93 13.33
CA THR A 34 -1.20 -20.70 12.59
C THR A 34 -2.42 -20.97 11.70
N THR A 35 -3.61 -20.97 12.29
CA THR A 35 -4.79 -20.44 11.61
C THR A 35 -4.39 -19.02 11.23
N GLY A 36 -3.94 -18.85 9.99
CA GLY A 36 -3.54 -17.55 9.47
C GLY A 36 -4.68 -16.59 9.76
N THR A 37 -4.40 -15.55 10.55
CA THR A 37 -5.32 -14.44 10.71
C THR A 37 -5.65 -13.98 9.30
N GLU A 38 -6.87 -14.21 8.81
CA GLU A 38 -7.28 -13.79 7.47
C GLU A 38 -7.32 -12.26 7.46
N ALA A 39 -6.18 -11.67 7.11
CA ALA A 39 -6.05 -10.23 7.02
C ALA A 39 -6.99 -9.73 5.91
N LEU A 40 -7.81 -8.72 6.23
CA LEU A 40 -8.71 -8.09 5.26
C LEU A 40 -7.97 -7.55 4.03
N ARG A 41 -6.71 -7.13 4.22
CA ARG A 41 -5.78 -6.75 3.15
C ARG A 41 -4.39 -7.29 3.49
N PRO A 42 -4.00 -8.46 2.95
CA PRO A 42 -2.63 -8.94 3.09
C PRO A 42 -1.63 -7.97 2.44
N HIS A 43 -0.38 -7.96 2.93
CA HIS A 43 0.70 -7.19 2.31
C HIS A 43 1.03 -7.73 0.92
N ALA A 44 1.66 -6.91 0.07
CA ALA A 44 1.94 -7.30 -1.32
C ALA A 44 2.82 -8.56 -1.42
N GLU A 45 3.78 -8.73 -0.52
CA GLU A 45 4.64 -9.90 -0.40
C GLU A 45 3.87 -11.19 -0.06
N ASP A 46 2.78 -11.08 0.70
CA ASP A 46 1.92 -12.22 1.07
C ASP A 46 0.88 -12.50 -0.01
N ALA A 47 0.16 -11.45 -0.44
CA ALA A 47 -0.90 -11.54 -1.44
C ALA A 47 -0.40 -12.08 -2.78
N PHE A 48 0.84 -11.75 -3.16
CA PHE A 48 1.46 -12.15 -4.41
C PHE A 48 2.68 -13.05 -4.18
N ALA A 49 2.74 -13.76 -3.05
CA ALA A 49 3.84 -14.65 -2.71
C ALA A 49 4.14 -15.68 -3.81
N HIS A 50 3.10 -16.26 -4.41
CA HIS A 50 3.23 -17.24 -5.49
C HIS A 50 3.90 -16.63 -6.75
N GLU A 51 3.49 -15.43 -7.16
CA GLU A 51 4.08 -14.74 -8.32
C GLU A 51 5.53 -14.32 -8.05
N LEU A 52 5.82 -13.82 -6.85
CA LEU A 52 7.17 -13.42 -6.42
C LEU A 52 8.10 -14.64 -6.36
N ALA A 53 7.63 -15.77 -5.84
CA ALA A 53 8.40 -17.01 -5.79
C ALA A 53 8.68 -17.58 -7.19
N ALA A 54 7.67 -17.56 -8.08
CA ALA A 54 7.83 -18.01 -9.47
C ALA A 54 8.86 -17.16 -10.23
N LEU A 55 8.81 -15.83 -10.05
CA LEU A 55 9.82 -14.92 -10.59
C LEU A 55 11.20 -15.20 -10.02
N ALA A 56 11.33 -15.35 -8.70
CA ALA A 56 12.60 -15.59 -8.05
C ALA A 56 13.27 -16.89 -8.50
N ALA A 57 12.48 -17.94 -8.75
CA ALA A 57 12.95 -19.24 -9.22
C ALA A 57 13.53 -19.21 -10.64
N GLN A 58 13.06 -18.27 -11.48
CA GLN A 58 13.46 -18.13 -12.88
C GLN A 58 14.34 -16.89 -13.14
N ASP A 59 14.62 -16.10 -12.10
CA ASP A 59 15.43 -14.89 -12.21
C ASP A 59 16.93 -15.21 -12.11
N ASP A 60 17.56 -15.35 -13.27
CA ASP A 60 18.99 -15.66 -13.47
C ASP A 60 19.88 -14.41 -13.57
N ARG A 61 19.30 -13.21 -13.46
CA ARG A 61 20.00 -11.95 -13.72
C ARG A 61 20.70 -11.40 -12.46
N PRO A 62 21.72 -10.55 -12.62
CA PRO A 62 22.39 -9.91 -11.50
C PRO A 62 21.43 -9.10 -10.64
N ARG A 63 21.51 -9.32 -9.32
CA ARG A 63 20.70 -8.61 -8.32
C ARG A 63 21.59 -7.62 -7.57
N PRO A 64 21.15 -6.37 -7.37
CA PRO A 64 21.80 -5.48 -6.40
C PRO A 64 21.85 -6.13 -5.01
N VAL A 65 22.80 -5.68 -4.18
CA VAL A 65 23.00 -6.24 -2.84
C VAL A 65 21.71 -6.15 -2.02
N ARG A 66 21.32 -7.26 -1.39
CA ARG A 66 20.08 -7.46 -0.60
C ARG A 66 18.75 -7.41 -1.37
N TRP A 67 18.78 -7.27 -2.69
CA TRP A 67 17.56 -7.39 -3.48
C TRP A 67 17.08 -8.83 -3.56
N LYS A 68 15.77 -9.05 -3.43
CA LYS A 68 15.14 -10.37 -3.61
C LYS A 68 15.07 -10.76 -5.08
N LEU A 69 14.76 -9.81 -5.95
CA LEU A 69 14.61 -9.96 -7.40
C LEU A 69 15.57 -9.03 -8.14
N SER A 70 15.97 -9.38 -9.37
CA SER A 70 16.71 -8.49 -10.26
C SER A 70 15.83 -7.34 -10.76
N PRO A 71 16.41 -6.21 -11.23
CA PRO A 71 15.65 -5.11 -11.81
C PRO A 71 14.66 -5.53 -12.91
N TRP A 72 15.00 -6.56 -13.70
CA TRP A 72 14.10 -7.08 -14.74
C TRP A 72 12.94 -7.87 -14.15
N ALA A 73 13.20 -8.72 -13.17
CA ALA A 73 12.16 -9.48 -12.48
C ALA A 73 11.20 -8.54 -11.72
N VAL A 74 11.71 -7.47 -11.08
CA VAL A 74 10.87 -6.43 -10.48
C VAL A 74 10.02 -5.71 -11.53
N ALA A 75 10.58 -5.36 -12.69
CA ALA A 75 9.79 -4.73 -13.76
C ALA A 75 8.69 -5.66 -14.29
N THR A 76 9.00 -6.96 -14.49
CA THR A 76 7.99 -7.97 -14.88
C THR A 76 6.94 -8.17 -13.79
N TYR A 77 7.33 -8.16 -12.51
CA TYR A 77 6.39 -8.22 -11.39
C TYR A 77 5.36 -7.10 -11.45
N LEU A 78 5.79 -5.85 -11.72
CA LEU A 78 4.89 -4.70 -11.79
C LEU A 78 4.05 -4.65 -13.06
N LEU A 79 4.65 -4.93 -14.22
CA LEU A 79 4.01 -4.77 -15.54
C LEU A 79 3.27 -6.03 -16.00
N GLY A 80 3.43 -7.13 -15.29
CA GLY A 80 2.92 -8.43 -15.69
C GLY A 80 3.71 -9.07 -16.83
N GLY A 81 3.34 -10.30 -17.15
CA GLY A 81 3.96 -11.09 -18.20
C GLY A 81 3.67 -12.57 -18.06
N THR A 82 4.24 -13.38 -18.93
CA THR A 82 4.18 -14.84 -18.83
C THR A 82 5.60 -15.36 -18.78
N LEU A 83 5.89 -16.15 -17.75
CA LEU A 83 7.20 -16.76 -17.56
C LEU A 83 7.39 -17.94 -18.53
N PRO A 84 8.64 -18.36 -18.81
CA PRO A 84 8.95 -19.50 -19.68
C PRO A 84 8.19 -20.81 -19.37
N ASP A 85 7.87 -21.06 -18.09
CA ASP A 85 7.10 -22.22 -17.65
C ASP A 85 5.58 -22.08 -17.81
N GLY A 86 5.11 -20.95 -18.36
CA GLY A 86 3.70 -20.63 -18.54
C GLY A 86 3.05 -19.91 -17.36
N THR A 87 3.77 -19.70 -16.25
CA THR A 87 3.21 -18.98 -15.09
C THR A 87 2.88 -17.53 -15.48
N VAL A 88 1.64 -17.11 -15.24
CA VAL A 88 1.17 -15.75 -15.52
C VAL A 88 1.45 -14.85 -14.33
N ILE A 89 2.14 -13.74 -14.57
CA ILE A 89 2.36 -12.66 -13.62
C ILE A 89 1.33 -11.57 -13.92
N THR A 90 0.44 -11.31 -12.97
CA THR A 90 -0.63 -10.32 -13.13
C THR A 90 -0.02 -8.92 -13.13
N PRO A 91 -0.42 -7.97 -14.00
CA PRO A 91 0.06 -6.59 -13.91
C PRO A 91 -0.46 -5.90 -12.64
N LYS A 92 0.44 -5.24 -11.89
CA LYS A 92 0.13 -4.45 -10.68
C LYS A 92 0.02 -2.96 -11.02
N TYR A 93 0.61 -2.55 -12.14
CA TYR A 93 0.53 -1.20 -12.66
C TYR A 93 0.24 -1.23 -14.16
N ILE A 94 -0.78 -0.49 -14.58
CA ILE A 94 -1.10 -0.28 -15.99
C ILE A 94 -0.58 1.08 -16.40
N GLY A 95 0.45 1.11 -17.22
CA GLY A 95 1.03 2.34 -17.72
C GLY A 95 2.31 2.11 -18.51
N PRO A 96 3.01 3.20 -18.88
CA PRO A 96 4.20 3.12 -19.72
C PRO A 96 5.31 2.29 -19.05
N ARG A 97 5.78 1.23 -19.73
CA ARG A 97 6.89 0.38 -19.27
C ARG A 97 8.10 1.18 -18.81
N ARG A 98 8.42 2.24 -19.55
CA ARG A 98 9.59 3.09 -19.29
C ARG A 98 9.54 3.77 -17.92
N ILE A 99 8.35 4.14 -17.44
CA ILE A 99 8.17 4.77 -16.11
C ILE A 99 8.56 3.78 -15.00
N VAL A 100 8.09 2.53 -15.11
CA VAL A 100 8.46 1.46 -14.17
C VAL A 100 9.95 1.16 -14.23
N GLU A 101 10.54 1.05 -15.43
CA GLU A 101 11.98 0.81 -15.57
C GLU A 101 12.83 1.93 -14.94
N VAL A 102 12.43 3.19 -15.09
CA VAL A 102 13.12 4.32 -14.45
C VAL A 102 12.98 4.26 -12.93
N ALA A 103 11.80 3.93 -12.39
CA ALA A 103 11.58 3.76 -10.96
C ALA A 103 12.46 2.63 -10.39
N VAL A 104 12.46 1.46 -11.02
CA VAL A 104 13.28 0.31 -10.59
C VAL A 104 14.77 0.63 -10.71
N THR A 105 15.21 1.25 -11.81
CA THR A 105 16.61 1.63 -12.00
C THR A 105 17.05 2.67 -10.97
N THR A 106 16.17 3.59 -10.58
CA THR A 106 16.44 4.54 -9.48
C THR A 106 16.79 3.79 -8.21
N LEU A 107 15.98 2.79 -7.85
CA LEU A 107 16.20 2.01 -6.64
C LEU A 107 17.47 1.18 -6.67
N ALA A 108 17.88 0.73 -7.86
CA ALA A 108 19.14 0.00 -8.06
C ALA A 108 20.39 0.90 -7.92
N THR A 109 20.21 2.21 -7.75
CA THR A 109 21.27 3.18 -7.42
C THR A 109 21.10 3.71 -6.00
N ASP A 110 22.01 4.56 -5.53
CA ASP A 110 21.92 5.16 -4.18
C ASP A 110 20.92 6.35 -4.09
N ARG A 111 20.19 6.66 -5.18
CA ARG A 111 19.18 7.73 -5.20
C ARG A 111 17.84 7.26 -4.69
N ALA A 112 17.20 8.10 -3.88
CA ALA A 112 15.82 7.91 -3.46
C ALA A 112 14.85 8.15 -4.62
N LEU A 113 13.72 7.44 -4.61
CA LEU A 113 12.67 7.56 -5.60
C LEU A 113 11.53 8.43 -5.07
N LEU A 114 11.12 9.46 -5.82
CA LEU A 114 9.90 10.21 -5.54
C LEU A 114 8.86 9.89 -6.61
N LEU A 115 7.78 9.23 -6.23
CA LEU A 115 6.60 9.02 -7.06
C LEU A 115 5.67 10.23 -6.92
N LEU A 116 5.52 10.99 -7.99
CA LEU A 116 4.68 12.20 -8.05
C LEU A 116 3.49 11.97 -8.98
N GLY A 117 2.36 12.60 -8.72
CA GLY A 117 1.20 12.57 -9.62
C GLY A 117 -0.07 12.97 -8.91
N VAL A 118 -1.15 13.19 -9.66
CA VAL A 118 -2.46 13.53 -9.08
C VAL A 118 -3.01 12.37 -8.22
N PRO A 119 -3.99 12.61 -7.34
CA PRO A 119 -4.65 11.55 -6.60
C PRO A 119 -5.17 10.41 -7.50
N GLY A 120 -4.99 9.17 -7.06
CA GLY A 120 -5.43 7.97 -7.78
C GLY A 120 -4.53 7.45 -8.90
N THR A 121 -3.32 7.98 -9.09
CA THR A 121 -2.33 7.45 -10.06
C THR A 121 -1.51 6.25 -9.54
N ALA A 122 -2.03 5.52 -8.54
CA ALA A 122 -1.43 4.31 -7.96
C ALA A 122 -0.04 4.48 -7.28
N LYS A 123 0.36 5.69 -6.86
CA LYS A 123 1.67 5.95 -6.22
C LYS A 123 1.98 5.03 -5.03
N THR A 124 1.09 4.99 -4.04
CA THR A 124 1.26 4.15 -2.83
C THR A 124 1.25 2.66 -3.16
N TRP A 125 0.46 2.25 -4.16
CA TRP A 125 0.41 0.87 -4.64
C TRP A 125 1.74 0.47 -5.30
N VAL A 126 2.26 1.30 -6.20
CA VAL A 126 3.57 1.08 -6.82
C VAL A 126 4.70 1.08 -5.78
N SER A 127 4.66 1.99 -4.80
CA SER A 127 5.59 2.05 -3.66
C SER A 127 5.60 0.74 -2.86
N GLU A 128 4.42 0.21 -2.51
CA GLU A 128 4.25 -1.06 -1.80
C GLU A 128 4.84 -2.24 -2.58
N HIS A 129 4.45 -2.37 -3.85
CA HIS A 129 4.89 -3.47 -4.70
C HIS A 129 6.39 -3.42 -5.02
N LEU A 130 6.97 -2.22 -5.17
CA LEU A 130 8.42 -2.07 -5.32
C LEU A 130 9.16 -2.52 -4.05
N ALA A 131 8.72 -2.09 -2.86
CA ALA A 131 9.35 -2.49 -1.61
C ALA A 131 9.25 -4.01 -1.37
N ALA A 132 8.08 -4.61 -1.62
CA ALA A 132 7.88 -6.06 -1.55
C ALA A 132 8.80 -6.82 -2.52
N ALA A 133 8.86 -6.41 -3.79
CA ALA A 133 9.67 -7.10 -4.80
C ALA A 133 11.18 -6.91 -4.60
N VAL A 134 11.59 -5.74 -4.08
CA VAL A 134 13.00 -5.41 -3.85
C VAL A 134 13.50 -5.99 -2.53
N SER A 135 12.83 -5.72 -1.42
CA SER A 135 13.32 -6.06 -0.07
C SER A 135 12.63 -7.29 0.53
N GLY A 136 11.46 -7.68 0.02
CA GLY A 136 10.63 -8.71 0.61
C GLY A 136 9.81 -8.24 1.82
N ASP A 137 9.78 -6.93 2.07
CA ASP A 137 9.05 -6.31 3.17
C ASP A 137 8.58 -4.92 2.71
N SER A 138 7.26 -4.72 2.70
CA SER A 138 6.63 -3.45 2.34
C SER A 138 6.14 -2.64 3.55
N THR A 139 6.39 -3.13 4.77
CA THR A 139 5.84 -2.64 6.05
C THR A 139 6.66 -1.53 6.69
N LEU A 140 7.87 -1.23 6.18
CA LEU A 140 8.72 -0.15 6.66
C LEU A 140 8.22 1.23 6.18
N ILE A 141 7.05 1.64 6.68
CA ILE A 141 6.29 2.80 6.23
C ILE A 141 6.26 3.94 7.25
N VAL A 142 6.46 5.16 6.76
CA VAL A 142 6.13 6.42 7.46
C VAL A 142 4.99 7.08 6.70
N GLN A 143 3.86 7.28 7.37
CA GLN A 143 2.71 7.98 6.78
C GLN A 143 2.83 9.49 7.03
N GLY A 144 2.75 10.26 5.95
CA GLY A 144 2.78 11.71 5.99
C GLY A 144 1.45 12.33 6.38
N THR A 145 1.48 13.14 7.42
CA THR A 145 0.37 13.95 7.94
C THR A 145 0.91 15.24 8.55
N ALA A 146 0.05 16.23 8.76
CA ALA A 146 0.45 17.48 9.41
C ALA A 146 0.96 17.27 10.86
N GLY A 147 0.63 16.14 11.49
CA GLY A 147 1.08 15.77 12.83
C GLY A 147 2.21 14.75 12.86
N THR A 148 2.80 14.39 11.71
CA THR A 148 3.90 13.42 11.66
C THR A 148 5.14 14.01 12.35
N PRO A 149 5.61 13.42 13.46
CA PRO A 149 6.70 13.99 14.22
C PRO A 149 8.06 13.50 13.71
N GLU A 150 9.16 14.17 14.11
CA GLU A 150 10.51 13.85 13.63
C GLU A 150 10.94 12.42 13.99
N GLU A 151 10.50 11.90 15.14
CA GLU A 151 10.80 10.55 15.62
C GLU A 151 10.25 9.46 14.69
N ALA A 152 9.20 9.76 13.93
CA ALA A 152 8.64 8.84 12.93
C ALA A 152 9.60 8.60 11.75
N ILE A 153 10.47 9.58 11.44
CA ILE A 153 11.52 9.44 10.44
C ILE A 153 12.83 8.97 11.09
N ARG A 154 13.20 9.52 12.24
CA ARG A 154 14.49 9.23 12.88
C ARG A 154 14.44 8.06 13.84
N TYR A 155 14.14 8.34 15.10
CA TYR A 155 13.98 7.38 16.19
C TYR A 155 13.27 8.09 17.33
N GLY A 156 12.56 7.33 18.15
CA GLY A 156 11.99 7.78 19.41
C GLY A 156 12.72 7.19 20.61
N TRP A 157 12.15 7.41 21.79
CA TRP A 157 12.65 6.87 23.05
C TRP A 157 11.56 6.10 23.78
N ASN A 158 11.92 4.94 24.32
CA ASN A 158 11.15 4.27 25.35
C ASN A 158 11.42 5.03 26.67
N TYR A 159 10.51 5.92 27.03
CA TYR A 159 10.67 6.79 28.20
C TYR A 159 10.85 6.02 29.51
N ALA A 160 10.23 4.85 29.67
CA ALA A 160 10.40 4.04 30.87
C ALA A 160 11.86 3.56 31.00
N ARG A 161 12.45 3.05 29.91
CA ARG A 161 13.87 2.65 29.88
C ARG A 161 14.80 3.85 30.00
N LEU A 162 14.45 4.96 29.36
CA LEU A 162 15.24 6.20 29.44
C LEU A 162 15.32 6.74 30.87
N LEU A 163 14.21 6.72 31.61
CA LEU A 163 14.16 7.16 33.01
C LEU A 163 14.86 6.17 33.95
N ALA A 164 14.72 4.87 33.70
CA ALA A 164 15.28 3.83 34.58
C ALA A 164 16.79 3.62 34.38
N HIS A 165 17.28 3.75 33.15
CA HIS A 165 18.65 3.34 32.77
C HIS A 165 19.44 4.44 32.04
N GLY A 166 18.83 5.60 31.80
CA GLY A 166 19.44 6.68 31.03
C GLY A 166 19.45 6.42 29.51
N PRO A 167 19.99 7.37 28.72
CA PRO A 167 20.16 7.22 27.28
C PRO A 167 21.02 5.99 26.95
N SER A 168 20.45 5.05 26.21
CA SER A 168 21.13 3.83 25.77
C SER A 168 20.48 3.29 24.50
N ARG A 169 21.19 2.43 23.76
CA ARG A 169 20.60 1.75 22.59
C ARG A 169 19.34 0.96 22.95
N ASP A 170 19.28 0.42 24.15
CA ASP A 170 18.13 -0.33 24.66
C ASP A 170 16.90 0.53 24.95
N ALA A 171 17.09 1.84 25.16
CA ALA A 171 16.00 2.81 25.31
C ALA A 171 15.56 3.40 23.96
N LEU A 172 16.32 3.20 22.89
CA LEU A 172 16.02 3.76 21.58
C LEU A 172 14.92 2.95 20.88
N VAL A 173 13.94 3.66 20.31
CA VAL A 173 12.86 3.06 19.50
C VAL A 173 13.13 3.40 18.03
N PRO A 174 13.67 2.46 17.23
CA PRO A 174 14.07 2.76 15.87
C PRO A 174 12.85 3.00 14.97
N SER A 175 12.90 4.04 14.14
CA SER A 175 11.86 4.28 13.14
C SER A 175 11.90 3.22 12.02
N PRO A 176 10.86 3.15 11.18
CA PRO A 176 10.90 2.35 9.95
C PRO A 176 12.10 2.69 9.05
N VAL A 177 12.46 3.97 8.93
CA VAL A 177 13.61 4.40 8.11
C VAL A 177 14.93 3.94 8.74
N MET A 178 15.09 4.07 10.07
CA MET A 178 16.29 3.62 10.76
C MET A 178 16.47 2.10 10.69
N ARG A 179 15.37 1.33 10.81
CA ARG A 179 15.40 -0.13 10.59
C ARG A 179 15.84 -0.46 9.17
N ALA A 180 15.22 0.19 8.17
CA ALA A 180 15.60 0.01 6.77
C ALA A 180 17.08 0.32 6.51
N MET A 181 17.63 1.37 7.15
CA MET A 181 19.05 1.71 7.07
C MET A 181 19.92 0.60 7.64
N ALA A 182 19.62 0.11 8.85
CA ALA A 182 20.43 -0.90 9.53
C ALA A 182 20.37 -2.26 8.82
N GLU A 183 19.23 -2.61 8.23
CA GLU A 183 18.97 -3.92 7.62
C GLU A 183 19.23 -3.94 6.10
N GLY A 184 19.37 -2.76 5.49
CA GLY A 184 19.59 -2.58 4.06
C GLY A 184 18.34 -2.89 3.24
N MET A 185 17.22 -2.30 3.65
CA MET A 185 15.89 -2.51 3.06
C MET A 185 15.33 -1.20 2.48
N THR A 186 14.21 -1.30 1.77
CA THR A 186 13.51 -0.14 1.22
C THR A 186 12.52 0.43 2.23
N ALA A 187 12.74 1.66 2.68
CA ALA A 187 11.76 2.41 3.45
C ALA A 187 10.76 3.14 2.54
N ARG A 188 9.54 3.35 3.02
CA ARG A 188 8.48 4.06 2.32
C ARG A 188 8.04 5.28 3.11
N VAL A 189 8.02 6.46 2.48
CA VAL A 189 7.48 7.70 3.06
C VAL A 189 6.30 8.16 2.22
N GLU A 190 5.10 7.81 2.65
CA GLU A 190 3.89 8.10 1.90
C GLU A 190 3.39 9.51 2.19
N GLU A 191 2.84 10.21 1.19
CA GLU A 191 2.30 11.58 1.36
C GLU A 191 3.35 12.56 1.95
N LEU A 192 4.60 12.52 1.45
CA LEU A 192 5.74 13.28 1.97
C LEU A 192 5.45 14.77 2.13
N THR A 193 4.70 15.37 1.20
CA THR A 193 4.36 16.80 1.23
C THR A 193 3.37 17.17 2.33
N ARG A 194 2.71 16.20 2.97
CA ARG A 194 1.85 16.43 4.16
C ARG A 194 2.64 16.53 5.46
N ILE A 195 3.89 16.05 5.49
CA ILE A 195 4.78 16.15 6.65
C ILE A 195 5.22 17.61 6.82
N PRO A 196 5.33 18.16 8.04
CA PRO A 196 5.92 19.48 8.28
C PRO A 196 7.31 19.63 7.64
N ALA A 197 7.60 20.80 7.06
CA ALA A 197 8.82 21.01 6.27
C ALA A 197 10.13 20.78 7.07
N ASP A 198 10.13 21.19 8.33
CA ASP A 198 11.24 20.96 9.28
C ASP A 198 11.46 19.47 9.55
N VAL A 199 10.37 18.69 9.68
CA VAL A 199 10.45 17.23 9.82
C VAL A 199 10.93 16.56 8.53
N GLN A 200 10.49 17.02 7.35
CA GLN A 200 10.98 16.50 6.07
C GLN A 200 12.50 16.65 5.91
N ASP A 201 13.06 17.77 6.39
CA ASP A 201 14.49 18.06 6.27
C ASP A 201 15.38 17.08 7.07
N SER A 202 14.82 16.33 8.03
CA SER A 202 15.52 15.21 8.67
C SER A 202 16.00 14.14 7.67
N LEU A 203 15.36 14.02 6.51
CA LEU A 203 15.76 13.14 5.43
C LEU A 203 17.03 13.60 4.70
N ILE A 204 17.43 14.88 4.80
CA ILE A 204 18.56 15.41 4.02
C ILE A 204 19.85 14.66 4.34
N THR A 205 20.18 14.51 5.62
CA THR A 205 21.40 13.80 6.06
C THR A 205 21.30 12.31 5.73
N ILE A 206 20.14 11.70 5.98
CA ILE A 206 19.87 10.28 5.71
C ILE A 206 20.08 9.97 4.22
N LEU A 207 19.60 10.83 3.31
CA LEU A 207 19.69 10.59 1.87
C LEU A 207 21.05 10.99 1.28
N SER A 208 21.75 11.95 1.89
CA SER A 208 23.06 12.44 1.41
C SER A 208 24.21 11.59 1.92
N GLU A 209 24.33 11.47 3.24
CA GLU A 209 25.47 10.84 3.92
C GLU A 209 25.22 9.37 4.23
N LYS A 210 23.96 8.92 4.09
CA LYS A 210 23.54 7.57 4.49
C LYS A 210 23.84 7.28 5.96
N THR A 211 23.80 8.31 6.80
CA THR A 211 23.97 8.22 8.25
C THR A 211 22.81 8.89 8.97
N LEU A 212 22.49 8.36 10.15
CA LEU A 212 21.50 8.88 11.06
C LEU A 212 22.17 9.07 12.44
N PRO A 213 22.56 10.31 12.79
CA PRO A 213 23.18 10.61 14.07
C PRO A 213 22.23 10.36 15.25
N ILE A 214 22.79 9.86 16.34
CA ILE A 214 22.16 9.69 17.65
C ILE A 214 23.00 10.48 18.67
N PRO A 215 22.83 11.81 18.73
CA PRO A 215 23.70 12.68 19.51
C PRO A 215 23.73 12.33 21.00
N GLU A 216 22.59 11.89 21.55
CA GLU A 216 22.46 11.53 22.96
C GLU A 216 23.37 10.37 23.37
N LEU A 217 23.80 9.55 22.40
CA LEU A 217 24.68 8.40 22.61
C LEU A 217 26.09 8.62 22.05
N ASN A 218 26.41 9.79 21.49
CA ASN A 218 27.61 10.02 20.69
C ASN A 218 27.84 8.91 19.65
N ALA A 219 26.76 8.48 19.00
CA ALA A 219 26.76 7.36 18.06
C ALA A 219 25.96 7.73 16.81
N GLU A 220 25.95 6.82 15.84
CA GLU A 220 25.11 6.92 14.65
C GLU A 220 24.64 5.53 14.20
N THR A 221 23.67 5.54 13.30
CA THR A 221 23.33 4.39 12.46
C THR A 221 23.68 4.71 11.03
N GLN A 222 24.66 3.97 10.50
CA GLN A 222 25.02 4.05 9.09
C GLN A 222 24.18 3.06 8.29
N ALA A 223 23.67 3.48 7.15
CA ALA A 223 22.92 2.61 6.27
C ALA A 223 23.83 1.58 5.62
N VAL A 224 23.41 0.32 5.63
CA VAL A 224 24.13 -0.75 4.94
C VAL A 224 23.67 -0.86 3.48
N ARG A 225 24.51 -1.45 2.62
CA ARG A 225 24.17 -1.69 1.21
C ARG A 225 22.83 -2.42 1.10
N GLY A 226 21.96 -1.91 0.22
CA GLY A 226 20.58 -2.37 0.05
C GLY A 226 19.55 -1.33 0.50
N PHE A 227 19.93 -0.42 1.41
CA PHE A 227 19.03 0.64 1.86
C PHE A 227 18.65 1.59 0.72
N ASN A 228 17.35 1.83 0.55
CA ASN A 228 16.83 2.90 -0.28
C ASN A 228 15.49 3.43 0.27
N LEU A 229 15.00 4.53 -0.29
CA LEU A 229 13.77 5.19 0.14
C LEU A 229 12.88 5.50 -1.07
N ILE A 230 11.61 5.11 -0.97
CA ILE A 230 10.54 5.52 -1.88
C ILE A 230 9.67 6.54 -1.15
N ALA A 231 9.49 7.72 -1.72
CA ALA A 231 8.54 8.71 -1.26
C ALA A 231 7.39 8.85 -2.26
N THR A 232 6.19 9.17 -1.77
CA THR A 232 5.06 9.54 -2.61
C THR A 232 4.60 10.97 -2.30
N ALA A 233 4.16 11.69 -3.33
CA ALA A 233 3.60 13.04 -3.17
C ALA A 233 2.50 13.28 -4.20
N ASN A 234 1.50 14.08 -3.85
CA ASN A 234 0.49 14.54 -4.78
C ASN A 234 0.98 15.81 -5.48
N ASP A 235 0.76 15.87 -6.80
CA ASP A 235 0.94 17.11 -7.56
C ASP A 235 -0.28 18.02 -7.28
N ARG A 236 -0.04 19.27 -6.86
CA ARG A 236 -1.07 20.33 -6.72
C ARG A 236 -2.07 20.23 -5.57
N ASP A 237 -1.75 19.52 -4.48
CA ASP A 237 -2.60 19.62 -3.27
C ASP A 237 -2.56 21.07 -2.72
N ARG A 238 -3.71 21.63 -2.36
CA ARG A 238 -3.77 22.90 -1.62
C ARG A 238 -3.45 22.63 -0.14
N GLY A 239 -2.57 23.44 0.45
CA GLY A 239 -2.24 23.33 1.88
C GLY A 239 -1.25 22.23 2.24
N VAL A 240 -0.39 21.83 1.30
CA VAL A 240 0.75 20.93 1.55
C VAL A 240 2.06 21.72 1.56
N ASN A 241 3.09 21.17 2.21
CA ASN A 241 4.41 21.75 2.26
C ASN A 241 5.17 21.44 0.97
N ASP A 242 5.71 22.47 0.31
CA ASP A 242 6.62 22.29 -0.82
C ASP A 242 7.93 21.64 -0.34
N LEU A 243 8.46 20.71 -1.15
CA LEU A 243 9.76 20.13 -0.89
C LEU A 243 10.85 21.19 -1.03
N SER A 244 11.71 21.31 -0.02
CA SER A 244 12.88 22.18 -0.10
C SER A 244 13.75 21.82 -1.32
N SER A 245 14.39 22.80 -1.94
CA SER A 245 15.26 22.56 -3.10
C SER A 245 16.40 21.59 -2.75
N ALA A 246 16.84 21.62 -1.49
CA ALA A 246 17.86 20.75 -0.93
C ALA A 246 17.40 19.28 -0.83
N LEU A 247 16.13 19.04 -0.49
CA LEU A 247 15.54 17.71 -0.43
C LEU A 247 15.18 17.20 -1.83
N ARG A 248 14.56 18.04 -2.67
CA ARG A 248 14.14 17.68 -4.04
C ARG A 248 15.30 17.12 -4.89
N ARG A 249 16.51 17.69 -4.78
CA ARG A 249 17.72 17.21 -5.49
C ARG A 249 18.25 15.85 -5.03
N ARG A 250 17.72 15.28 -3.94
CA ARG A 250 18.10 13.95 -3.42
C ARG A 250 17.18 12.84 -3.91
N PHE A 251 16.08 13.21 -4.53
CA PHE A 251 15.18 12.29 -5.19
C PHE A 251 15.43 12.28 -6.70
N ASN A 252 15.28 11.11 -7.32
CA ASN A 252 14.88 11.04 -8.71
C ASN A 252 13.34 11.03 -8.76
N THR A 253 12.74 11.98 -9.47
CA THR A 253 11.28 12.12 -9.54
C THR A 253 10.74 11.35 -10.75
N VAL A 254 9.79 10.46 -10.49
CA VAL A 254 9.01 9.75 -11.50
C VAL A 254 7.56 10.20 -11.38
N VAL A 255 7.02 10.79 -12.45
CA VAL A 255 5.63 11.24 -12.50
C VAL A 255 4.76 10.11 -13.02
N LEU A 256 3.82 9.63 -12.21
CA LEU A 256 2.81 8.65 -12.60
C LEU A 256 1.63 9.37 -13.27
N PRO A 257 1.37 9.14 -14.57
CA PRO A 257 0.27 9.77 -15.27
C PRO A 257 -1.07 9.12 -14.91
N LEU A 258 -2.15 9.79 -15.31
CA LEU A 258 -3.48 9.16 -15.39
C LEU A 258 -3.49 8.12 -16.53
N PRO A 259 -4.39 7.13 -16.49
CA PRO A 259 -4.52 6.14 -17.57
C PRO A 259 -4.79 6.79 -18.93
N GLU A 260 -4.03 6.40 -19.95
CA GLU A 260 -4.07 7.03 -21.28
C GLU A 260 -5.41 6.85 -22.01
N SER A 261 -6.11 5.73 -21.79
CA SER A 261 -7.39 5.41 -22.44
C SER A 261 -8.48 5.02 -21.45
N VAL A 262 -9.74 5.14 -21.88
CA VAL A 262 -10.92 4.67 -21.11
C VAL A 262 -10.79 3.18 -20.86
N GLU A 263 -10.34 2.41 -21.85
CA GLU A 263 -10.14 0.97 -21.77
C GLU A 263 -9.12 0.60 -20.70
N ALA A 264 -8.00 1.33 -20.61
CA ALA A 264 -7.01 1.12 -19.57
C ALA A 264 -7.59 1.43 -18.18
N GLU A 265 -8.34 2.53 -18.02
CA GLU A 265 -8.96 2.87 -16.74
C GLU A 265 -10.06 1.86 -16.34
N VAL A 266 -10.87 1.38 -17.30
CA VAL A 266 -11.85 0.31 -17.09
C VAL A 266 -11.18 -0.99 -16.64
N ASP A 267 -10.06 -1.37 -17.26
CA ASP A 267 -9.29 -2.57 -16.89
C ASP A 267 -8.72 -2.47 -15.47
N ILE A 268 -8.20 -1.29 -15.07
CA ILE A 268 -7.78 -1.02 -13.69
C ILE A 268 -8.95 -1.20 -12.72
N VAL A 269 -10.08 -0.57 -13.01
CA VAL A 269 -11.26 -0.61 -12.13
C VAL A 269 -11.79 -2.04 -12.02
N ALA A 270 -11.97 -2.74 -13.14
CA ALA A 270 -12.48 -4.11 -13.16
C ALA A 270 -11.63 -5.06 -12.33
N ARG A 271 -10.29 -5.07 -12.53
CA ARG A 271 -9.40 -5.91 -11.73
C ARG A 271 -9.44 -5.57 -10.24
N ARG A 272 -9.47 -4.28 -9.90
CA ARG A 272 -9.43 -3.88 -8.50
C ARG A 272 -10.75 -4.17 -7.78
N VAL A 273 -11.87 -3.98 -8.47
CA VAL A 273 -13.20 -4.34 -7.98
C VAL A 273 -13.32 -5.84 -7.79
N ASP A 274 -12.83 -6.66 -8.73
CA ASP A 274 -12.81 -8.12 -8.60
C ASP A 274 -11.97 -8.58 -7.39
N GLN A 275 -10.77 -8.00 -7.20
CA GLN A 275 -9.93 -8.28 -6.03
C GLN A 275 -10.63 -7.92 -4.70
N ILE A 276 -11.23 -6.74 -4.62
CA ILE A 276 -11.95 -6.30 -3.40
C ILE A 276 -13.22 -7.14 -3.21
N GLY A 277 -13.93 -7.44 -4.29
CA GLY A 277 -15.16 -8.23 -4.27
C GLY A 277 -14.94 -9.62 -3.71
N ARG A 278 -13.86 -10.31 -4.10
CA ARG A 278 -13.49 -11.61 -3.52
C ARG A 278 -13.25 -11.55 -2.01
N SER A 279 -12.63 -10.49 -1.51
CA SER A 279 -12.40 -10.33 -0.06
C SER A 279 -13.68 -10.02 0.74
N LEU A 280 -14.76 -9.65 0.05
CA LEU A 280 -16.05 -9.27 0.62
C LEU A 280 -17.15 -10.28 0.26
N ASP A 281 -16.80 -11.44 -0.31
CA ASP A 281 -17.73 -12.45 -0.82
C ASP A 281 -18.81 -11.88 -1.77
N LEU A 282 -18.47 -10.84 -2.53
CA LEU A 282 -19.37 -10.22 -3.51
C LEU A 282 -19.43 -11.03 -4.81
N PRO A 283 -20.56 -11.00 -5.54
CA PRO A 283 -20.65 -11.63 -6.84
C PRO A 283 -19.61 -11.06 -7.80
N GLY A 284 -19.01 -11.96 -8.60
CA GLY A 284 -18.05 -11.56 -9.62
C GLY A 284 -18.69 -10.60 -10.62
N VAL A 285 -17.92 -9.60 -11.04
CA VAL A 285 -18.34 -8.72 -12.13
C VAL A 285 -18.08 -9.45 -13.44
N PRO A 286 -19.06 -9.61 -14.34
CA PRO A 286 -18.78 -10.06 -15.69
C PRO A 286 -17.73 -9.15 -16.34
N ASP A 287 -16.81 -9.72 -17.11
CA ASP A 287 -15.74 -8.97 -17.78
C ASP A 287 -16.32 -7.76 -18.54
N GLY A 288 -15.82 -6.56 -18.25
CA GLY A 288 -16.20 -5.33 -18.95
C GLY A 288 -17.63 -4.87 -18.72
N ALA A 289 -18.19 -5.04 -17.52
CA ALA A 289 -19.53 -4.56 -17.17
C ALA A 289 -19.79 -3.14 -17.66
N THR A 290 -20.90 -2.97 -18.39
CA THR A 290 -21.38 -1.69 -18.95
C THR A 290 -21.33 -0.55 -17.92
N GLU A 291 -21.66 -0.85 -16.66
CA GLU A 291 -21.66 0.14 -15.59
C GLU A 291 -20.26 0.62 -15.18
N ILE A 292 -19.24 -0.25 -15.20
CA ILE A 292 -17.84 0.19 -14.99
C ILE A 292 -17.45 1.20 -16.06
N ARG A 293 -17.75 0.88 -17.32
CA ARG A 293 -17.47 1.78 -18.44
C ARG A 293 -18.22 3.10 -18.31
N ARG A 294 -19.49 3.08 -17.89
CA ARG A 294 -20.28 4.30 -17.62
C ARG A 294 -19.63 5.14 -16.54
N VAL A 295 -19.33 4.57 -15.38
CA VAL A 295 -18.67 5.27 -14.25
C VAL A 295 -17.36 5.91 -14.71
N VAL A 296 -16.47 5.14 -15.35
CA VAL A 296 -15.18 5.64 -15.85
C VAL A 296 -15.37 6.76 -16.87
N THR A 297 -16.31 6.60 -17.80
CA THR A 297 -16.58 7.62 -18.83
C THR A 297 -17.04 8.93 -18.20
N VAL A 298 -18.00 8.88 -17.26
CA VAL A 298 -18.49 10.08 -16.56
C VAL A 298 -17.37 10.80 -15.83
N LEU A 299 -16.61 10.08 -15.01
CA LEU A 299 -15.55 10.66 -14.19
C LEU A 299 -14.44 11.26 -15.07
N ARG A 300 -14.08 10.58 -16.15
CA ARG A 300 -13.06 11.05 -17.09
C ARG A 300 -13.50 12.29 -17.87
N GLU A 301 -14.73 12.31 -18.39
CA GLU A 301 -15.24 13.46 -19.14
C GLU A 301 -15.33 14.73 -18.27
N LEU A 302 -15.81 14.59 -17.04
CA LEU A 302 -15.87 15.70 -16.08
C LEU A 302 -14.48 16.14 -15.61
N ARG A 303 -13.55 15.20 -15.40
CA ARG A 303 -12.15 15.49 -15.07
C ARG A 303 -11.43 16.25 -16.18
N ASP A 304 -11.61 15.80 -17.41
CA ASP A 304 -10.93 16.35 -18.59
C ASP A 304 -11.62 17.64 -19.11
N GLY A 305 -12.84 17.93 -18.61
CA GLY A 305 -13.62 19.11 -19.00
C GLY A 305 -14.12 19.02 -20.44
N MET A 306 -14.24 17.81 -20.98
CA MET A 306 -14.71 17.57 -22.35
C MET A 306 -15.29 16.16 -22.50
N THR A 307 -16.23 15.99 -23.42
CA THR A 307 -16.73 14.66 -23.78
C THR A 307 -15.66 13.82 -24.48
N SER A 308 -15.79 12.50 -24.39
CA SER A 308 -14.87 11.51 -24.97
C SER A 308 -14.74 11.60 -26.50
N ASP A 309 -15.75 12.13 -27.19
CA ASP A 309 -15.73 12.44 -28.62
C ASP A 309 -15.12 13.81 -28.96
N GLY A 310 -14.72 14.58 -27.94
CA GLY A 310 -14.12 15.91 -28.06
C GLY A 310 -15.07 17.02 -28.52
N ARG A 311 -16.38 16.74 -28.63
CA ARG A 311 -17.33 17.69 -29.23
C ARG A 311 -17.88 18.72 -28.26
N THR A 312 -18.04 18.35 -26.99
CA THR A 312 -18.71 19.18 -25.99
C THR A 312 -17.75 19.53 -24.87
N LYS A 313 -17.55 20.84 -24.60
CA LYS A 313 -16.82 21.31 -23.43
C LYS A 313 -17.71 21.22 -22.19
N LEU A 314 -17.11 20.79 -21.09
CA LEU A 314 -17.78 20.56 -19.81
C LEU A 314 -17.15 21.42 -18.73
N LYS A 315 -17.95 21.77 -17.72
CA LYS A 315 -17.40 22.30 -16.47
C LYS A 315 -16.83 21.14 -15.66
N SER A 316 -15.70 21.36 -15.01
CA SER A 316 -15.13 20.39 -14.08
C SER A 316 -15.62 20.69 -12.66
N PRO A 317 -16.00 19.67 -11.88
CA PRO A 317 -16.33 19.84 -10.48
C PRO A 317 -15.10 20.22 -9.64
N SER A 318 -15.35 20.67 -8.42
CA SER A 318 -14.31 21.08 -7.47
C SER A 318 -13.46 19.90 -6.95
N GLY A 319 -14.04 18.69 -6.91
CA GLY A 319 -13.41 17.46 -6.44
C GLY A 319 -12.45 16.82 -7.45
N THR A 320 -11.54 15.99 -6.95
CA THR A 320 -10.63 15.21 -7.81
C THR A 320 -11.26 13.89 -8.23
N LEU A 321 -11.66 13.79 -9.50
CA LEU A 321 -12.30 12.60 -10.07
C LEU A 321 -11.28 11.54 -10.49
N SER A 322 -10.88 10.69 -9.55
CA SER A 322 -9.80 9.72 -9.75
C SER A 322 -10.29 8.30 -10.06
N THR A 323 -9.40 7.46 -10.58
CA THR A 323 -9.66 6.03 -10.77
C THR A 323 -10.02 5.33 -9.44
N ALA A 324 -9.52 5.82 -8.31
CA ALA A 324 -9.90 5.33 -6.98
C ALA A 324 -11.37 5.63 -6.64
N GLU A 325 -11.90 6.76 -7.11
CA GLU A 325 -13.34 7.06 -6.98
C GLU A 325 -14.17 6.10 -7.82
N ALA A 326 -13.75 5.79 -9.05
CA ALA A 326 -14.42 4.80 -9.89
C ALA A 326 -14.49 3.41 -9.22
N ILE A 327 -13.39 2.95 -8.64
CA ILE A 327 -13.34 1.70 -7.86
C ILE A 327 -14.34 1.75 -6.71
N SER A 328 -14.34 2.83 -5.92
CA SER A 328 -15.26 2.99 -4.78
C SER A 328 -16.72 2.94 -5.21
N VAL A 329 -17.09 3.67 -6.27
CA VAL A 329 -18.45 3.70 -6.81
C VAL A 329 -18.91 2.32 -7.25
N VAL A 330 -18.08 1.61 -8.01
CA VAL A 330 -18.44 0.28 -8.54
C VAL A 330 -18.51 -0.75 -7.42
N THR A 331 -17.54 -0.78 -6.50
CA THR A 331 -17.55 -1.72 -5.36
C THR A 331 -18.79 -1.51 -4.49
N ASN A 332 -19.14 -0.27 -4.18
CA ASN A 332 -20.35 0.03 -3.42
C ASN A 332 -21.62 -0.36 -4.20
N GLY A 333 -21.66 -0.10 -5.51
CA GLY A 333 -22.76 -0.53 -6.36
C GLY A 333 -22.93 -2.05 -6.38
N LEU A 334 -21.84 -2.82 -6.40
CA LEU A 334 -21.91 -4.28 -6.33
C LEU A 334 -22.41 -4.76 -4.98
N ALA A 335 -21.96 -4.14 -3.90
CA ALA A 335 -22.46 -4.44 -2.57
C ALA A 335 -23.97 -4.14 -2.46
N LEU A 336 -24.44 -3.02 -3.02
CA LEU A 336 -25.86 -2.69 -3.10
C LEU A 336 -26.65 -3.74 -3.89
N ALA A 337 -26.17 -4.10 -5.08
CA ALA A 337 -26.81 -5.12 -5.91
C ALA A 337 -26.84 -6.49 -5.23
N ALA A 338 -25.77 -6.88 -4.52
CA ALA A 338 -25.67 -8.16 -3.83
C ALA A 338 -26.56 -8.25 -2.59
N HIS A 339 -26.64 -7.18 -1.80
CA HIS A 339 -27.36 -7.20 -0.53
C HIS A 339 -28.82 -6.74 -0.62
N PHE A 340 -29.14 -5.84 -1.56
CA PHE A 340 -30.46 -5.21 -1.68
C PHE A 340 -31.09 -5.41 -3.08
N GLY A 341 -30.38 -6.07 -4.00
CA GLY A 341 -30.85 -6.38 -5.35
C GLY A 341 -30.85 -7.88 -5.64
N ASP A 342 -30.63 -8.23 -6.91
CA ASP A 342 -30.55 -9.61 -7.41
C ASP A 342 -29.10 -10.05 -7.74
N GLY A 343 -28.10 -9.30 -7.25
CA GLY A 343 -26.69 -9.53 -7.51
C GLY A 343 -26.18 -9.01 -8.86
N VAL A 344 -27.04 -8.41 -9.70
CA VAL A 344 -26.64 -7.83 -10.99
C VAL A 344 -26.49 -6.32 -10.87
N LEU A 345 -25.26 -5.83 -11.09
CA LEU A 345 -24.96 -4.39 -11.09
C LEU A 345 -25.68 -3.67 -12.23
N ARG A 346 -26.49 -2.65 -11.87
CA ARG A 346 -27.24 -1.81 -12.81
C ARG A 346 -26.98 -0.32 -12.56
N ALA A 347 -27.49 0.50 -13.47
CA ALA A 347 -27.40 1.95 -13.40
C ALA A 347 -27.87 2.55 -12.06
N GLY A 348 -28.94 2.00 -11.47
CA GLY A 348 -29.45 2.44 -10.16
C GLY A 348 -28.43 2.29 -9.03
N ASP A 349 -27.65 1.22 -9.06
CA ASP A 349 -26.69 0.88 -8.01
C ASP A 349 -25.46 1.80 -8.03
N VAL A 350 -25.09 2.32 -9.21
CA VAL A 350 -23.95 3.24 -9.36
C VAL A 350 -24.33 4.71 -9.32
N ALA A 351 -25.60 5.07 -9.60
CA ALA A 351 -26.03 6.45 -9.76
C ALA A 351 -25.76 7.33 -8.52
N ALA A 352 -26.13 6.85 -7.33
CA ALA A 352 -25.89 7.58 -6.07
C ALA A 352 -24.38 7.71 -5.77
N GLY A 353 -23.59 6.68 -6.08
CA GLY A 353 -22.14 6.70 -5.91
C GLY A 353 -21.47 7.74 -6.80
N ILE A 354 -21.86 7.80 -8.08
CA ILE A 354 -21.35 8.81 -9.02
C ILE A 354 -21.72 10.22 -8.56
N LEU A 355 -22.98 10.44 -8.15
CA LEU A 355 -23.42 11.74 -7.63
C LEU A 355 -22.54 12.18 -6.44
N GLY A 356 -22.28 11.28 -5.49
CA GLY A 356 -21.44 11.58 -4.31
C GLY A 356 -19.95 11.80 -4.64
N ALA A 357 -19.44 11.19 -5.72
CA ALA A 357 -18.09 11.44 -6.21
C ALA A 357 -17.98 12.80 -6.90
N VAL A 358 -18.95 13.14 -7.75
CA VAL A 358 -18.96 14.38 -8.54
C VAL A 358 -19.32 15.60 -7.69
N VAL A 359 -20.31 15.48 -6.80
CA VAL A 359 -20.84 16.60 -6.00
C VAL A 359 -20.21 16.60 -4.61
N ARG A 360 -19.02 17.18 -4.49
CA ARG A 360 -18.31 17.36 -3.20
C ARG A 360 -18.69 18.67 -2.52
N ASP A 361 -18.85 19.74 -3.30
CA ASP A 361 -19.43 21.00 -2.86
C ASP A 361 -20.85 21.14 -3.47
N PRO A 362 -21.91 20.96 -2.66
CA PRO A 362 -23.29 21.09 -3.14
C PRO A 362 -23.61 22.43 -3.82
N ALA A 363 -22.93 23.52 -3.48
CA ALA A 363 -23.22 24.83 -4.03
C ALA A 363 -22.66 25.00 -5.45
N ALA A 364 -21.46 24.47 -5.70
CA ALA A 364 -20.78 24.60 -6.99
C ALA A 364 -21.06 23.41 -7.92
N ASP A 365 -20.99 22.19 -7.40
CA ASP A 365 -20.87 20.97 -8.22
C ASP A 365 -22.24 20.44 -8.69
N ARG A 366 -23.34 20.78 -8.01
CA ARG A 366 -24.70 20.36 -8.43
C ARG A 366 -25.05 20.87 -9.82
N LEU A 367 -24.69 22.12 -10.11
CA LEU A 367 -24.95 22.72 -11.42
C LEU A 367 -24.15 22.02 -12.51
N VAL A 368 -22.87 21.71 -12.23
CA VAL A 368 -22.00 20.96 -13.16
C VAL A 368 -22.60 19.60 -13.48
N TRP A 369 -23.06 18.87 -12.46
CA TRP A 369 -23.69 17.57 -12.61
C TRP A 369 -24.99 17.64 -13.44
N GLN A 370 -25.88 18.59 -13.13
CA GLN A 370 -27.14 18.76 -13.86
C GLN A 370 -26.91 19.11 -15.33
N GLU A 371 -25.99 20.03 -15.62
CA GLU A 371 -25.63 20.38 -17.00
C GLU A 371 -25.09 19.17 -17.77
N TYR A 372 -24.22 18.37 -17.15
CA TYR A 372 -23.71 17.14 -17.77
C TYR A 372 -24.82 16.12 -18.05
N LEU A 373 -25.75 15.92 -17.12
CA LEU A 373 -26.87 15.01 -17.31
C LEU A 373 -27.77 15.43 -18.48
N GLU A 374 -28.15 16.70 -18.54
CA GLU A 374 -29.10 17.22 -19.53
C GLU A 374 -28.48 17.39 -20.92
N ALA A 375 -27.20 17.79 -21.00
CA ALA A 375 -26.54 18.08 -22.28
C ALA A 375 -25.81 16.88 -22.89
N VAL A 376 -25.33 15.93 -22.07
CA VAL A 376 -24.52 14.80 -22.54
C VAL A 376 -25.25 13.49 -22.34
N VAL A 377 -25.62 13.16 -21.10
CA VAL A 377 -26.13 11.82 -20.76
C VAL A 377 -27.51 11.57 -21.39
N ARG A 378 -28.38 12.58 -21.41
CA ARG A 378 -29.74 12.47 -21.97
C ARG A 378 -29.75 12.15 -23.47
N GLU A 379 -28.81 12.73 -24.21
CA GLU A 379 -28.71 12.59 -25.68
C GLU A 379 -27.83 11.40 -26.09
N ARG A 380 -27.21 10.68 -25.14
CA ARG A 380 -26.30 9.58 -25.42
C ARG A 380 -27.05 8.27 -25.63
N ASP A 381 -26.83 7.65 -26.77
CA ASP A 381 -27.44 6.36 -27.13
C ASP A 381 -27.14 5.28 -26.09
N GLY A 382 -28.19 4.58 -25.64
CA GLY A 382 -28.08 3.49 -24.68
C GLY A 382 -27.80 3.93 -23.23
N TRP A 383 -28.02 5.21 -22.86
CA TRP A 383 -27.84 5.72 -21.50
C TRP A 383 -29.16 6.19 -20.84
N THR A 384 -30.32 5.89 -21.44
CA THR A 384 -31.63 6.35 -20.94
C THR A 384 -31.97 5.83 -19.55
N ASP A 385 -31.63 4.58 -19.25
CA ASP A 385 -31.78 3.97 -17.92
C ASP A 385 -30.89 4.67 -16.88
N PHE A 386 -29.64 4.94 -17.25
CA PHE A 386 -28.69 5.67 -16.42
C PHE A 386 -29.12 7.11 -16.16
N TYR A 387 -29.57 7.83 -17.19
CA TYR A 387 -30.14 9.16 -17.06
C TYR A 387 -31.29 9.19 -16.04
N ARG A 388 -32.23 8.25 -16.13
CA ARG A 388 -33.37 8.16 -15.20
C ARG A 388 -32.92 7.90 -13.77
N ALA A 389 -32.01 6.94 -13.56
CA ALA A 389 -31.46 6.64 -12.25
C ALA A 389 -30.76 7.86 -11.63
N CYS A 390 -29.92 8.56 -12.40
CA CYS A 390 -29.25 9.78 -11.94
C CYS A 390 -30.23 10.91 -11.61
N ARG A 391 -31.31 11.07 -12.38
CA ARG A 391 -32.38 12.05 -12.11
C ARG A 391 -33.12 11.75 -10.81
N GLU A 392 -33.38 10.47 -10.53
CA GLU A 392 -34.09 10.03 -9.32
C GLU A 392 -33.28 10.32 -8.06
N VAL A 393 -31.97 10.01 -8.05
CA VAL A 393 -31.10 10.28 -6.89
C VAL A 393 -30.71 11.75 -6.73
N SER A 394 -30.96 12.58 -7.75
CA SER A 394 -30.68 14.02 -7.73
C SER A 394 -31.91 14.87 -7.36
N ALA A 395 -33.09 14.26 -7.28
CA ALA A 395 -34.34 14.89 -6.84
C ALA A 395 -34.33 15.03 -5.30
#